data_AF-I3CFS4-F1
#
_entry.id   AF-I3CFS4-F1
#
_cell.length_a   1.000
_cell.length_b   1.000
_cell.length_c   1.000
_cell.angle_alpha   90.00
_cell.angle_beta   90.00
_cell.angle_gamma   90.00
#
_symmetry.space_group_name_H-M   'P 1'
#
loop_
_entity.id
_entity.type
_entity.pdbx_description
1 polymer ?
#
loop_
_entity_poly.entity_id
_entity_poly.type
_entity_poly.pdbx_seq_one_letter_code
_entity_poly.pdbx_strand_id
1 'polypeptide(L)'
;MANKAFFMLRLNDHIQYLRKMDAALKGESDFAGMTHQDCKLGKWIYGEALNEIASLQEKDKAKTIYDSMLEPHEKFHAAGHRALSCKQSGDDAGAQAAMTEMHVLSNTLTTKLLELDKLS
;
A
#
# COMPACT_ATOMS: atom_id res chain seq x y z
N MET A 1 6.73 -16.91 9.26
CA MET A 1 7.57 -15.75 9.63
C MET A 1 7.88 -15.01 8.35
N ALA A 2 7.40 -13.77 8.22
CA ALA A 2 7.81 -12.87 7.16
C ALA A 2 9.34 -12.79 7.13
N ASN A 3 9.95 -13.43 6.14
CA ASN A 3 11.38 -13.33 5.88
C ASN A 3 11.68 -11.88 5.47
N LYS A 4 12.89 -11.36 5.72
CA LYS A 4 13.38 -10.08 5.19
C LYS A 4 13.09 -9.87 3.69
N ALA A 5 13.04 -10.96 2.93
CA ALA A 5 12.61 -10.95 1.53
C ALA A 5 11.14 -10.50 1.32
N PHE A 6 10.23 -10.83 2.25
CA PHE A 6 8.82 -10.48 2.20
C PHE A 6 8.61 -8.96 2.10
N PHE A 7 9.16 -8.19 3.04
CA PHE A 7 8.94 -6.75 3.10
C PHE A 7 9.52 -6.04 1.87
N MET A 8 10.71 -6.44 1.44
CA MET A 8 11.32 -5.93 0.20
C MET A 8 10.48 -6.25 -1.04
N LEU A 9 9.89 -7.45 -1.10
CA LEU A 9 8.98 -7.81 -2.20
C LEU A 9 7.69 -6.96 -2.17
N ARG A 10 7.15 -6.62 -1.00
CA ARG A 10 5.97 -5.73 -0.87
C ARG A 10 6.28 -4.30 -1.32
N LEU A 11 7.48 -3.80 -1.01
CA LEU A 11 7.93 -2.50 -1.53
C LEU A 11 8.02 -2.50 -3.07
N ASN A 12 8.57 -3.57 -3.65
CA ASN A 12 8.59 -3.69 -5.11
C ASN A 12 7.16 -3.79 -5.70
N ASP A 13 6.28 -4.60 -5.11
CA ASP A 13 4.88 -4.71 -5.56
C ASP A 13 4.19 -3.32 -5.56
N HIS A 14 4.48 -2.49 -4.56
CA HIS A 14 3.98 -1.12 -4.46
C HIS A 14 4.52 -0.20 -5.57
N ILE A 15 5.82 -0.24 -5.86
CA ILE A 15 6.43 0.52 -6.96
C ILE A 15 5.78 0.13 -8.31
N GLN A 16 5.53 -1.17 -8.53
CA GLN A 16 4.84 -1.61 -9.74
C GLN A 16 3.39 -1.12 -9.79
N TYR A 17 2.70 -1.04 -8.66
CA TYR A 17 1.35 -0.48 -8.59
C TYR A 17 1.31 0.99 -9.01
N LEU A 18 2.20 1.82 -8.46
CA LEU A 18 2.29 3.24 -8.82
C LEU A 18 2.59 3.45 -10.31
N ARG A 19 3.45 2.62 -10.91
CA ARG A 19 3.72 2.65 -12.35
C ARG A 19 2.49 2.33 -13.19
N LYS A 20 1.70 1.33 -12.77
CA LYS A 20 0.44 0.98 -13.46
C LYS A 20 -0.60 2.09 -13.35
N MET A 21 -0.67 2.76 -12.20
CA MET A 21 -1.51 3.93 -12.00
C MET A 21 -1.10 5.07 -12.94
N ASP A 22 0.19 5.40 -13.01
CA ASP A 22 0.70 6.44 -13.90
C ASP A 22 0.39 6.14 -15.38
N ALA A 23 0.63 4.90 -15.82
CA ALA A 23 0.27 4.46 -17.17
C ALA A 23 -1.24 4.57 -17.45
N ALA A 24 -2.09 4.20 -16.49
CA ALA A 24 -3.54 4.34 -16.63
C ALA A 24 -3.99 5.81 -16.73
N LEU A 25 -3.40 6.70 -15.92
CA LEU A 25 -3.69 8.13 -15.95
C LEU A 25 -3.21 8.81 -17.24
N LYS A 26 -2.21 8.25 -17.91
CA LYS A 26 -1.76 8.67 -19.25
C LYS A 26 -2.57 8.07 -20.40
N GLY A 27 -3.49 7.14 -20.11
CA GLY A 27 -4.25 6.40 -21.12
C GLY A 27 -3.42 5.33 -21.84
N GLU A 28 -2.30 4.91 -21.26
CA GLU A 28 -1.39 3.89 -21.81
C GLU A 28 -1.74 2.47 -21.32
N SER A 29 -2.74 2.33 -20.44
CA SER A 29 -3.10 1.07 -19.77
C SER A 29 -4.56 1.09 -19.29
N ASP A 30 -5.25 -0.04 -19.38
CA ASP A 30 -6.62 -0.24 -18.88
C ASP A 30 -6.68 -0.58 -17.38
N PHE A 31 -5.62 -0.26 -16.64
CA PHE A 31 -5.53 -0.59 -15.23
C PHE A 31 -6.53 0.21 -14.39
N ALA A 32 -7.46 -0.49 -13.73
CA ALA A 32 -8.54 0.11 -12.94
C ALA A 32 -8.26 0.19 -11.42
N GLY A 33 -7.01 -0.08 -11.00
CA GLY A 33 -6.67 -0.20 -9.58
C GLY A 33 -7.07 -1.55 -8.99
N MET A 34 -6.89 -1.68 -7.67
CA MET A 34 -7.38 -2.83 -6.89
C MET A 34 -7.73 -2.40 -5.48
N THR A 35 -8.51 -3.20 -4.76
CA THR A 35 -8.84 -2.90 -3.36
C THR A 35 -7.64 -3.13 -2.44
N HIS A 36 -7.66 -2.50 -1.26
CA HIS A 36 -6.64 -2.66 -0.23
C HIS A 36 -6.57 -4.10 0.34
N GLN A 37 -7.57 -4.96 0.10
CA GLN A 37 -7.53 -6.35 0.58
C GLN A 37 -7.01 -7.31 -0.49
N ASP A 38 -7.13 -6.96 -1.77
CA ASP A 38 -6.75 -7.82 -2.88
C ASP A 38 -5.26 -7.77 -3.22
N CYS A 39 -4.56 -6.72 -2.78
CA CYS A 39 -3.12 -6.61 -2.99
C CYS A 39 -2.37 -7.61 -2.10
N LYS A 40 -1.15 -8.00 -2.48
CA LYS A 40 -0.37 -8.99 -1.71
C LYS A 40 -0.10 -8.54 -0.26
N LEU A 41 0.07 -7.23 -0.04
CA LEU A 41 0.20 -6.67 1.29
C LEU A 41 -1.12 -6.80 2.07
N GLY A 42 -2.25 -6.46 1.45
CA GLY A 42 -3.59 -6.63 2.00
C GLY A 42 -3.88 -8.06 2.42
N LYS A 43 -3.65 -9.02 1.53
CA LYS A 43 -3.82 -10.44 1.82
C LYS A 43 -3.01 -10.90 3.03
N TRP A 44 -1.80 -10.37 3.19
CA TRP A 44 -1.01 -10.64 4.39
C TRP A 44 -1.58 -9.95 5.62
N ILE A 45 -1.90 -8.64 5.54
CA ILE A 45 -2.49 -7.85 6.65
C ILE A 45 -3.72 -8.56 7.22
N TYR A 46 -4.69 -8.89 6.37
CA TYR A 46 -5.97 -9.44 6.79
C TYR A 46 -5.97 -10.97 6.94
N GLY A 47 -4.85 -11.63 6.64
CA GLY A 47 -4.71 -13.09 6.70
C GLY A 47 -3.72 -13.54 7.76
N GLU A 48 -2.43 -13.47 7.44
CA GLU A 48 -1.36 -14.11 8.21
C GLU A 48 -0.69 -13.19 9.22
N ALA A 49 -0.76 -11.86 9.03
CA ALA A 49 0.04 -10.88 9.77
C ALA A 49 -0.07 -11.02 11.29
N LEU A 50 -1.29 -11.16 11.83
CA LEU A 50 -1.49 -11.25 13.28
C LEU A 50 -0.86 -12.51 13.89
N ASN A 51 -0.91 -13.64 13.18
CA ASN A 51 -0.27 -14.88 13.63
C ASN A 51 1.25 -14.76 13.63
N GLU A 52 1.81 -14.13 12.58
CA GLU A 52 3.25 -13.90 12.49
C GLU A 52 3.74 -12.90 13.55
N ILE A 53 3.02 -11.80 13.75
CA ILE A 53 3.34 -10.79 14.78
C ILE A 53 3.28 -11.39 16.18
N ALA A 54 2.31 -12.26 16.46
CA ALA A 54 2.18 -12.92 17.76
C ALA A 54 3.39 -13.83 18.09
N SER A 55 4.15 -14.26 17.08
CA SER A 55 5.34 -15.11 17.25
C SER A 55 6.64 -14.32 17.49
N LEU A 56 6.61 -12.98 17.37
CA LEU A 56 7.79 -12.12 17.54
C LEU A 56 8.11 -11.88 19.02
N GLN A 57 9.40 -11.66 19.32
CA GLN A 57 9.85 -11.27 20.66
C GLN A 57 9.27 -9.89 21.05
N GLU A 58 9.32 -8.91 20.14
CA GLU A 58 8.75 -7.57 20.32
C GLU A 58 7.29 -7.46 19.80
N LYS A 59 6.45 -8.47 20.07
CA LYS A 59 5.08 -8.57 19.51
C LYS A 59 4.20 -7.34 19.75
N ASP A 60 4.28 -6.68 20.91
CA ASP A 60 3.42 -5.53 21.23
C ASP A 60 3.77 -4.31 20.39
N LYS A 61 5.07 -4.10 20.17
CA LYS A 61 5.59 -3.05 19.29
C LYS A 61 5.27 -3.37 17.82
N ALA A 62 5.48 -4.61 17.39
CA ALA A 62 5.12 -5.05 16.05
C ALA A 62 3.60 -4.89 15.80
N LYS A 63 2.76 -5.24 16.77
CA LYS A 63 1.31 -5.02 16.70
C LYS A 63 0.96 -3.53 16.57
N THR A 64 1.63 -2.67 17.31
CA THR A 64 1.41 -1.21 17.22
C THR A 64 1.74 -0.68 15.83
N ILE A 65 2.85 -1.12 15.24
CA ILE A 65 3.22 -0.73 13.87
C ILE A 65 2.20 -1.26 12.86
N TYR A 66 1.81 -2.53 12.99
CA TYR A 66 0.77 -3.16 12.16
C TYR A 66 -0.56 -2.40 12.20
N ASP A 67 -1.08 -2.11 13.39
CA ASP A 67 -2.37 -1.39 13.54
C ASP A 67 -2.28 0.00 12.88
N SER A 68 -1.11 0.65 12.97
CA SER A 68 -0.86 1.95 12.36
C SER A 68 -0.73 1.93 10.82
N MET A 69 -0.69 0.76 10.18
CA MET A 69 -0.66 0.61 8.73
C MET A 69 -2.06 0.49 8.12
N LEU A 70 -3.06 0.03 8.88
CA LEU A 70 -4.37 -0.34 8.36
C LEU A 70 -5.06 0.82 7.64
N GLU A 71 -5.22 1.95 8.33
CA GLU A 71 -5.87 3.13 7.77
C GLU A 71 -5.08 3.77 6.61
N PRO A 72 -3.75 4.01 6.71
CA PRO A 72 -2.99 4.53 5.57
C PRO A 72 -3.05 3.64 4.33
N HIS A 73 -3.11 2.31 4.52
CA HIS A 73 -3.22 1.36 3.42
C HIS A 73 -4.56 1.44 2.70
N GLU A 74 -5.65 1.52 3.46
CA GLU A 74 -6.99 1.73 2.91
C GLU A 74 -7.06 3.06 2.14
N LYS A 75 -6.58 4.15 2.75
CA LYS A 75 -6.54 5.48 2.12
C LYS A 75 -5.70 5.50 0.85
N PHE A 76 -4.59 4.75 0.81
CA PHE A 76 -3.74 4.68 -0.39
C PHE A 76 -4.51 4.14 -1.60
N HIS A 77 -5.25 3.03 -1.41
CA HIS A 77 -6.06 2.46 -2.48
C HIS A 77 -7.27 3.34 -2.82
N ALA A 78 -7.92 3.95 -1.82
CA ALA A 78 -9.01 4.90 -2.05
C ALA A 78 -8.55 6.13 -2.88
N ALA A 79 -7.36 6.66 -2.60
CA ALA A 79 -6.76 7.74 -3.38
C ALA A 79 -6.48 7.31 -4.83
N GLY A 80 -6.05 6.07 -5.06
CA GLY A 80 -5.90 5.52 -6.41
C GLY A 80 -7.20 5.47 -7.20
N HIS A 81 -8.28 4.94 -6.59
CA HIS A 81 -9.58 4.92 -7.25
C HIS A 81 -10.10 6.33 -7.56
N ARG A 82 -9.88 7.27 -6.65
CA ARG A 82 -10.22 8.69 -6.87
C ARG A 82 -9.40 9.29 -8.02
N ALA A 83 -8.11 9.00 -8.11
CA ALA A 83 -7.27 9.50 -9.21
C ALA A 83 -7.82 9.04 -10.58
N LEU A 84 -8.18 7.75 -10.69
CA LEU A 84 -8.76 7.19 -11.90
C LEU A 84 -10.15 7.79 -12.21
N SER A 85 -10.99 7.96 -11.20
CA SER A 85 -12.31 8.57 -11.35
C SER A 85 -12.22 10.02 -11.83
N CYS A 86 -11.33 10.83 -11.22
CA CYS A 86 -11.08 12.21 -11.65
C CYS A 86 -10.58 12.25 -13.10
N LYS A 87 -9.67 11.34 -13.48
CA LYS A 87 -9.19 11.25 -14.86
C LYS A 87 -10.31 10.92 -15.85
N GLN A 88 -11.18 9.98 -15.51
CA GLN A 88 -12.33 9.61 -16.34
C GLN A 88 -13.32 10.77 -16.51
N SER A 89 -13.47 11.64 -15.51
CA SER A 89 -14.31 12.84 -15.60
C SER A 89 -13.61 14.06 -16.22
N GLY A 90 -12.35 13.93 -16.66
CA GLY A 90 -11.56 15.05 -17.22
C GLY A 90 -11.02 16.03 -16.17
N ASP A 91 -11.10 15.67 -14.89
CA ASP A 91 -10.55 16.45 -13.77
C ASP A 91 -9.07 16.09 -13.55
N ASP A 92 -8.20 16.65 -14.40
CA ASP A 92 -6.75 16.39 -14.32
C ASP A 92 -6.14 16.93 -13.01
N ALA A 93 -6.68 18.03 -12.46
CA ALA A 93 -6.21 18.60 -11.20
C ALA A 93 -6.53 17.68 -10.02
N GLY A 94 -7.75 17.14 -9.95
CA GLY A 94 -8.15 16.16 -8.95
C GLY A 94 -7.37 14.86 -9.07
N ALA A 95 -7.10 14.40 -10.29
CA ALA A 95 -6.27 13.21 -10.51
C ALA A 95 -4.84 13.40 -9.97
N GLN A 96 -4.23 14.56 -10.23
CA GLN A 96 -2.89 14.89 -9.75
C GLN A 96 -2.84 15.05 -8.22
N ALA A 97 -3.85 15.67 -7.63
CA ALA A 97 -3.97 15.79 -6.17
C ALA A 97 -4.07 14.41 -5.50
N ALA A 98 -4.91 13.52 -6.04
CA ALA A 98 -5.06 12.17 -5.55
C ALA A 98 -3.76 11.34 -5.70
N MET A 99 -3.04 11.46 -6.82
CA MET A 99 -1.72 10.84 -6.98
C MET A 99 -0.68 11.36 -5.98
N THR A 100 -0.73 12.65 -5.66
CA THR A 100 0.17 13.25 -4.67
C THR A 100 -0.10 12.65 -3.27
N GLU A 101 -1.38 12.52 -2.91
CA GLU A 101 -1.78 11.85 -1.67
C GLU A 101 -1.34 10.38 -1.63
N MET A 102 -1.46 9.66 -2.75
CA MET A 102 -0.94 8.29 -2.85
C MET A 102 0.56 8.22 -2.56
N HIS A 103 1.37 9.16 -3.08
CA HIS A 103 2.82 9.19 -2.80
C HIS A 103 3.13 9.47 -1.33
N VAL A 104 2.35 10.34 -0.66
CA VAL A 104 2.51 10.59 0.77
C VAL A 104 2.20 9.32 1.58
N LEU A 105 1.05 8.69 1.31
CA LEU A 105 0.63 7.46 2.00
C LEU A 105 1.57 6.29 1.71
N SER A 106 2.09 6.20 0.48
CA SER A 106 3.13 5.26 0.06
C SER A 106 4.38 5.36 0.94
N ASN A 107 4.88 6.57 1.15
CA ASN A 107 6.06 6.79 2.00
C ASN A 107 5.76 6.40 3.45
N THR A 108 4.58 6.73 3.97
CA THR A 108 4.15 6.30 5.31
C THR A 108 4.13 4.78 5.45
N LEU A 109 3.56 4.06 4.49
CA LEU A 109 3.51 2.60 4.49
C LEU A 109 4.90 1.98 4.38
N THR A 110 5.75 2.53 3.50
CA THR A 110 7.13 2.06 3.31
C THR A 110 7.93 2.16 4.61
N THR A 111 7.85 3.29 5.31
CA THR A 111 8.51 3.46 6.61
C THR A 111 8.05 2.42 7.64
N LYS A 112 6.73 2.19 7.75
CA LYS A 112 6.17 1.20 8.69
C LYS A 112 6.57 -0.24 8.36
N LEU A 113 6.61 -0.60 7.08
CA LEU A 113 7.10 -1.92 6.64
C LEU A 113 8.58 -2.11 7.00
N LEU A 114 9.41 -1.08 6.84
CA LEU A 114 10.83 -1.12 7.24
C LEU A 114 11.00 -1.17 8.76
N GLU A 115 10.09 -0.58 9.53
CA GLU A 115 10.07 -0.72 11.00
C GLU A 115 9.72 -2.14 11.42
N LEU A 116 8.74 -2.79 10.76
CA LEU A 116 8.41 -4.19 11.00
C LEU A 116 9.55 -5.15 10.61
N ASP A 117 10.22 -4.90 9.48
CA ASP A 117 11.37 -5.71 9.02
C ASP A 117 12.52 -5.75 10.04
N LYS A 118 12.69 -4.68 10.81
CA LYS A 118 13.71 -4.63 11.88
C LYS A 118 13.36 -5.49 13.10
N LEU A 119 12.10 -5.91 13.23
CA LEU A 119 11.60 -6.71 14.35
C LEU A 119 11.44 -8.20 13.98
N SER A 120 11.56 -8.55 12.69
CA SER A 120 11.45 -9.91 12.16
C SER A 120 12.76 -10.68 12.13
#